data_AF-A0A401J617-F1
#
_entry.id   AF-A0A401J617-F1
#
_cell.length_a   1.000
_cell.length_b   1.000
_cell.length_c   1.000
_cell.angle_alpha   90.00
_cell.angle_beta   90.00
_cell.angle_gamma   90.00
#
_symmetry.space_group_name_H-M   'P 1'
#
loop_
_entity.id
_entity.type
_entity.pdbx_description
1 polymer ?
#
loop_
_entity_poly.entity_id
_entity_poly.type
_entity_poly.pdbx_seq_one_letter_code
_entity_poly.pdbx_strand_id
1 'polypeptide(L)'
;MPMIRNDINSPELLQHRYIFLTDDSGIGNGHAEPNIDCYVVTRLDQLIARVLAGIVGGHRVEPKQGEIIRTVGSYDRGRCKTTQLQRTDAQVEHEG
;
A
#
# COMPACT_ATOMS: atom_id res chain seq x y z
N MET A 1 -1.12 -46.12 -13.91
CA MET A 1 0.09 -45.32 -14.16
C MET A 1 -0.30 -44.08 -14.97
N PRO A 2 0.12 -42.85 -14.61
CA PRO A 2 0.11 -42.17 -13.32
C PRO A 2 -0.97 -41.06 -13.25
N MET A 3 -1.17 -40.52 -12.04
CA MET A 3 -2.02 -39.37 -11.73
C MET A 3 -1.33 -38.04 -12.07
N ILE A 4 -2.10 -37.02 -12.47
CA ILE A 4 -1.77 -35.63 -12.13
C ILE A 4 -2.92 -35.10 -11.27
N ARG A 5 -2.65 -35.01 -9.97
CA ARG A 5 -3.45 -34.21 -9.05
C ARG A 5 -3.01 -32.76 -9.23
N ASN A 6 -3.92 -31.88 -9.62
CA ASN A 6 -3.71 -30.45 -9.42
C ASN A 6 -4.17 -30.14 -8.00
N ASP A 7 -3.24 -30.31 -7.06
CA ASP A 7 -3.35 -29.78 -5.71
C ASP A 7 -3.32 -28.24 -5.79
N ILE A 8 -4.46 -27.60 -6.13
CA ILE A 8 -4.64 -26.15 -6.00
C ILE A 8 -4.89 -25.86 -4.51
N ASN A 9 -3.83 -25.94 -3.72
CA ASN A 9 -3.75 -25.37 -2.37
C ASN A 9 -2.61 -24.34 -2.29
N SER A 10 -2.36 -23.62 -3.39
CA SER A 10 -1.57 -22.40 -3.34
C SER A 10 -2.50 -21.23 -3.05
N PRO A 11 -2.39 -20.53 -1.91
CA PRO A 11 -2.98 -19.21 -1.80
C PRO A 11 -2.28 -18.31 -2.82
N GLU A 12 -2.89 -18.13 -3.98
CA GLU A 12 -2.49 -17.07 -4.89
C GLU A 12 -2.71 -15.75 -4.17
N LEU A 13 -1.63 -15.16 -3.68
CA LEU A 13 -1.65 -13.84 -3.09
C LEU A 13 -1.97 -12.84 -4.22
N LEU A 14 -3.24 -12.49 -4.39
CA LEU A 14 -3.64 -11.45 -5.34
C LEU A 14 -3.08 -10.11 -4.85
N GLN A 15 -1.99 -9.65 -5.45
CA GLN A 15 -1.41 -8.34 -5.18
C GLN A 15 -2.25 -7.25 -5.84
N HIS A 16 -3.32 -6.82 -5.18
CA HIS A 16 -4.12 -5.70 -5.64
C HIS A 16 -3.43 -4.37 -5.30
N ARG A 17 -3.50 -3.41 -6.22
CA ARG A 17 -3.01 -2.03 -6.03
C ARG A 17 -4.13 -1.06 -6.33
N TYR A 18 -4.46 -0.23 -5.35
CA TYR A 18 -5.42 0.85 -5.51
C TYR A 18 -4.69 2.17 -5.77
N ILE A 19 -5.23 2.96 -6.67
CA ILE A 19 -4.81 4.33 -6.95
C ILE A 19 -6.00 5.22 -6.65
N PHE A 20 -5.80 6.23 -5.81
CA PHE A 20 -6.82 7.21 -5.45
C PHE A 20 -6.47 8.55 -6.09
N LEU A 21 -7.49 9.25 -6.59
CA LEU A 21 -7.36 10.64 -7.01
C LEU A 21 -7.56 11.53 -5.78
N THR A 22 -6.64 12.46 -5.58
CA THR A 22 -6.75 13.53 -4.58
C THR A 22 -6.84 14.88 -5.30
N ASP A 23 -7.16 15.93 -4.57
CA ASP A 23 -7.26 17.29 -5.13
C ASP A 23 -5.94 17.82 -5.66
N ASP A 24 -4.83 17.32 -5.13
CA ASP A 24 -3.48 17.63 -5.59
C ASP A 24 -3.14 17.00 -6.96
N SER A 25 -4.02 16.16 -7.51
CA SER A 25 -3.84 15.55 -8.84
C SER A 25 -4.09 16.52 -10.00
N GLY A 26 -4.82 17.62 -9.75
CA GLY A 26 -5.19 18.61 -10.78
C GLY A 26 -6.28 18.17 -11.76
N ILE A 27 -7.00 17.08 -11.47
CA ILE A 27 -8.10 16.55 -12.30
C ILE A 27 -9.42 16.69 -11.54
N GLY A 28 -10.45 17.30 -12.13
CA GLY A 28 -11.82 17.25 -11.61
C GLY A 28 -12.18 18.24 -10.48
N ASN A 29 -13.21 17.90 -9.69
CA ASN A 29 -13.66 18.62 -8.50
C ASN A 29 -12.97 18.07 -7.23
N GLY A 30 -13.26 18.66 -6.06
CA GLY A 30 -12.81 18.14 -4.77
C GLY A 30 -13.11 16.64 -4.56
N HIS A 31 -12.16 15.88 -4.05
CA HIS A 31 -12.20 14.45 -3.77
C HIS A 31 -12.28 14.21 -2.27
N ALA A 32 -13.02 13.18 -1.87
CA ALA A 32 -13.02 12.74 -0.48
C ALA A 32 -11.67 12.11 -0.13
N GLU A 33 -11.10 12.52 1.00
CA GLU A 33 -9.85 11.94 1.49
C GLU A 33 -10.08 10.46 1.86
N PRO A 34 -9.18 9.55 1.46
CA PRO A 34 -9.34 8.13 1.74
C PRO A 34 -9.12 7.82 3.22
N ASN A 35 -9.96 6.95 3.79
CA ASN A 35 -9.81 6.46 5.16
C ASN A 35 -8.82 5.29 5.22
N ILE A 36 -7.53 5.60 5.14
CA ILE A 36 -6.40 4.65 5.22
C ILE A 36 -5.26 5.22 6.07
N ASP A 37 -4.53 4.36 6.79
CA ASP A 37 -3.57 4.79 7.83
C ASP A 37 -2.35 5.55 7.31
N CYS A 38 -1.87 5.22 6.11
CA CYS A 38 -0.71 5.89 5.53
C CYS A 38 -0.67 5.80 4.01
N TYR A 39 -0.17 6.86 3.38
CA TYR A 39 0.03 6.96 1.94
C TYR A 39 0.87 8.19 1.61
N VAL A 40 1.29 8.27 0.35
CA VAL A 40 1.94 9.45 -0.21
C VAL A 40 1.10 9.99 -1.35
N VAL A 41 1.02 11.31 -1.44
CA VAL A 41 0.35 12.03 -2.52
C VAL A 41 1.43 12.49 -3.50
N THR A 42 1.25 12.18 -4.77
CA THR A 42 2.10 12.59 -5.88
C THR A 42 1.23 13.07 -7.03
N ARG A 43 1.81 13.75 -8.02
CA ARG A 43 1.09 14.03 -9.26
C ARG A 43 0.67 12.75 -9.97
N LEU A 44 -0.50 12.79 -10.61
CA LEU A 44 -1.11 11.62 -11.25
C LEU A 44 -0.30 11.08 -12.43
N ASP A 45 0.21 11.97 -13.29
CA ASP A 45 1.03 11.60 -14.46
C ASP A 45 2.29 10.80 -14.06
N GLN A 46 2.98 11.27 -13.02
CA GLN A 46 4.15 10.60 -12.45
C GLN A 46 3.78 9.29 -11.76
N LEU A 47 2.64 9.23 -11.06
CA LEU A 47 2.16 8.01 -10.42
C LEU A 47 1.89 6.90 -11.46
N ILE A 48 1.16 7.22 -12.53
CA ILE A 48 0.83 6.27 -13.59
C ILE A 48 2.10 5.74 -14.25
N ALA A 49 3.04 6.62 -14.59
CA ALA A 49 4.32 6.21 -15.19
C ALA A 49 5.09 5.23 -14.29
N ARG A 50 5.15 5.49 -12.97
CA ARG A 50 5.81 4.61 -12.00
C ARG A 50 5.13 3.26 -11.85
N VAL A 51 3.79 3.23 -11.85
CA VAL A 51 3.04 1.96 -11.77
C VAL A 51 3.28 1.11 -13.00
N LEU A 52 3.24 1.70 -14.20
CA LEU A 52 3.55 0.99 -15.44
C LEU A 52 4.99 0.47 -15.47
N ALA A 53 5.96 1.32 -15.09
CA ALA A 53 7.35 0.91 -14.99
C ALA A 53 7.55 -0.27 -14.01
N GLY A 54 6.83 -0.25 -12.89
CA GLY A 54 6.91 -1.33 -11.90
C GLY A 54 6.26 -2.64 -12.36
N ILE A 55 5.18 -2.57 -13.14
CA ILE A 55 4.57 -3.76 -13.76
C ILE A 55 5.54 -4.37 -14.78
N VAL A 56 6.10 -3.55 -15.67
CA VAL A 56 7.05 -4.01 -16.70
C VAL A 56 8.34 -4.54 -16.06
N GLY A 57 8.84 -3.88 -15.01
CA GLY A 57 10.05 -4.27 -14.31
C GLY A 57 9.89 -5.37 -13.27
N GLY A 58 8.66 -5.79 -12.97
CA GLY A 58 8.36 -6.80 -11.94
C GLY A 58 8.71 -6.37 -10.50
N HIS A 59 8.93 -5.08 -10.25
CA HIS A 59 9.28 -4.56 -8.92
C HIS A 59 8.69 -3.18 -8.68
N ARG A 60 8.56 -2.78 -7.41
CA ARG A 60 8.00 -1.49 -7.05
C ARG A 60 8.97 -0.34 -7.34
N VAL A 61 8.46 0.73 -7.95
CA VAL A 61 9.18 2.00 -8.15
C VAL A 61 8.63 3.05 -7.20
N GLU A 62 9.45 3.46 -6.22
CA GLU A 62 9.11 4.52 -5.26
C GLU A 62 9.15 5.91 -5.89
N PRO A 63 8.33 6.86 -5.39
CA PRO A 63 8.47 8.25 -5.80
C PRO A 63 9.78 8.82 -5.25
N LYS A 64 10.38 9.73 -6.01
CA LYS A 64 11.52 10.53 -5.53
C LYS A 64 11.03 11.57 -4.52
N GLN A 65 11.92 12.04 -3.65
CA GLN A 65 11.55 13.04 -2.63
C GLN A 65 10.89 14.29 -3.22
N GLY A 66 11.35 14.77 -4.38
CA GLY A 66 10.77 15.94 -5.06
C GLY A 66 9.43 15.68 -5.78
N GLU A 67 8.98 14.43 -5.86
CA GLU A 67 7.70 14.05 -6.47
C GLU A 67 6.59 13.90 -5.41
N ILE A 68 6.95 13.92 -4.12
CA ILE A 68 6.02 13.79 -3.00
C ILE A 68 5.49 15.17 -2.63
N ILE A 69 4.19 15.35 -2.80
CA ILE A 69 3.46 16.57 -2.40
C ILE A 69 3.15 16.52 -0.91
N ARG A 70 2.71 15.35 -0.43
CA ARG A 70 2.28 15.14 0.95
C ARG A 70 2.51 13.69 1.37
N THR A 71 2.86 13.50 2.65
CA THR A 71 2.93 12.18 3.28
C THR A 71 1.93 12.14 4.42
N VAL A 72 1.13 11.07 4.47
CA VAL A 72 0.19 10.78 5.57
C VAL A 72 0.66 9.53 6.29
N GLY A 73 0.70 9.59 7.62
CA GLY A 73 1.14 8.49 8.47
C GLY A 73 2.61 8.09 8.26
N SER A 74 2.96 6.89 8.72
CA SER A 74 4.32 6.34 8.62
C SER A 74 4.47 5.45 7.40
N TYR A 75 4.44 6.05 6.21
CA TYR A 75 4.60 5.32 4.95
C TYR A 75 6.02 4.77 4.76
N ASP A 76 6.14 3.49 4.37
CA ASP A 76 7.37 2.82 3.94
C ASP A 76 7.09 1.87 2.77
N ARG A 77 7.55 2.27 1.58
CA ARG A 77 7.58 1.44 0.37
C ARG A 77 6.26 0.71 0.06
N GLY A 78 5.15 1.43 0.14
CA GLY A 78 3.81 0.89 -0.13
C GLY A 78 3.15 0.19 1.06
N ARG A 79 3.71 0.34 2.27
CA ARG A 79 3.15 -0.20 3.51
C ARG A 79 3.15 0.88 4.58
N CYS A 80 2.31 0.72 5.57
CA CYS A 80 2.44 1.47 6.80
C CYS A 80 3.46 0.78 7.68
N LYS A 81 4.46 1.52 8.15
CA LYS A 81 5.20 1.10 9.33
C LYS A 81 4.15 0.99 10.42
N THR A 82 3.98 -0.20 10.97
CA THR A 82 3.22 -0.32 12.20
C THR A 82 4.01 0.49 13.21
N THR A 83 3.48 1.63 13.64
CA THR A 83 3.81 2.06 14.98
C THR A 83 3.35 0.89 15.82
N GLN A 84 4.29 0.14 16.42
CA GLN A 84 3.93 -0.75 17.50
C GLN A 84 3.36 0.14 18.60
N LEU A 85 2.09 0.54 18.49
CA LEU A 85 1.22 0.64 19.64
C LEU A 85 1.06 -0.81 20.09
N GLN A 86 2.11 -1.22 20.79
CA GLN A 86 2.15 -2.22 21.83
C GLN A 86 0.96 -3.16 21.83
N ARG A 87 1.19 -4.42 21.43
CA ARG A 87 0.67 -5.52 22.22
C ARG A 87 1.23 -5.35 23.64
N THR A 88 0.58 -4.53 24.45
CA THR A 88 0.59 -4.61 25.91
C THR A 88 -0.75 -5.19 26.35
N ASP A 89 -1.16 -6.29 25.72
CA ASP A 89 -2.19 -7.19 26.27
C ASP A 89 -1.55 -8.43 26.91
N ALA A 90 -0.23 -8.41 27.13
CA ALA A 90 0.49 -9.40 27.91
C ALA A 90 1.07 -8.72 29.16
N GLN A 91 0.21 -8.44 30.15
CA GLN A 91 0.49 -8.45 31.60
C GLN A 91 -0.68 -7.80 32.37
N VAL A 92 -1.68 -8.60 32.71
CA VAL A 92 -2.41 -8.45 33.99
C VAL A 92 -2.54 -9.86 34.58
N GLU A 93 -1.53 -10.25 35.36
CA GLU A 93 -1.75 -11.16 36.48
C GLU A 93 -2.31 -10.34 37.66
N HIS A 94 -2.99 -11.02 38.60
CA HIS A 94 -3.77 -10.57 39.78
C HIS A 94 -5.29 -10.46 39.51
N GLU A 95 -6.20 -11.15 40.18
CA GLU A 95 -6.21 -11.90 41.45
C GLU A 95 -7.41 -12.87 41.46
N GLY A 96 -7.28 -13.98 42.21
CA GLY A 96 -8.32 -14.96 42.48
C GLY A 96 -7.76 -16.19 43.19
#